data_AF-A0A7W0QGE6-F1
#
_entry.id   AF-A0A7W0QGE6-F1
#
_cell.length_a   1.000
_cell.length_b   1.000
_cell.length_c   1.000
_cell.angle_alpha   90.00
_cell.angle_beta   90.00
_cell.angle_gamma   90.00
#
_symmetry.space_group_name_H-M   'P 1'
#
loop_
_entity.id
_entity.type
_entity.pdbx_description
1 polymer ?
#
loop_
_entity_poly.entity_id
_entity_poly.type
_entity_poly.pdbx_seq_one_letter_code
_entity_poly.pdbx_strand_id
1 'polypeptide(L)'
;GTRFRDVHLAAMRVIATRLAEWGMLPVSAEESLDREQGEQHRRWMVHGTSHHLGIDVHDCAQARREMYLDAELAPGMVFTIEPGLYFRADDLAVPEHLRGIGVRIEDDVLVTSDGCENLSAALPRSSHDVEAWMAALTLR
;
A
#
# COMPACT_ATOMS: atom_id res chain seq x y z
N GLY A 1 -13.82 11.20 -12.32
CA GLY A 1 -13.72 9.96 -11.54
C GLY A 1 -12.54 10.03 -10.58
N THR A 2 -12.11 8.88 -10.04
CA THR A 2 -10.85 8.72 -9.29
C THR A 2 -9.72 8.43 -10.27
N ARG A 3 -8.55 9.07 -10.15
CA ARG A 3 -7.38 8.71 -10.98
C ARG A 3 -6.56 7.60 -10.35
N PHE A 4 -5.80 6.88 -11.16
CA PHE A 4 -4.93 5.80 -10.68
C PHE A 4 -3.99 6.27 -9.55
N ARG A 5 -3.35 7.44 -9.70
CA ARG A 5 -2.49 8.00 -8.63
C ARG A 5 -3.19 8.29 -7.32
N ASP A 6 -4.51 8.54 -7.34
CA ASP A 6 -5.23 8.92 -6.13
C ASP A 6 -5.28 7.75 -5.14
N VAL A 7 -5.12 6.50 -5.62
CA VAL A 7 -4.94 5.28 -4.81
C VAL A 7 -3.65 5.34 -3.99
N HIS A 8 -2.53 5.65 -4.64
CA HIS A 8 -1.24 5.83 -3.95
C HIS A 8 -1.29 6.97 -2.94
N LEU A 9 -1.88 8.11 -3.31
CA LEU A 9 -2.03 9.25 -2.42
C LEU A 9 -2.90 8.92 -1.19
N ALA A 10 -3.94 8.10 -1.35
CA ALA A 10 -4.75 7.64 -0.24
C ALA A 10 -3.94 6.78 0.74
N ALA A 11 -3.14 5.83 0.24
CA ALA A 11 -2.26 5.03 1.08
C ALA A 11 -1.20 5.87 1.79
N MET A 12 -0.57 6.83 1.09
CA MET A 12 0.44 7.71 1.71
C MET A 12 -0.15 8.54 2.85
N ARG A 13 -1.39 9.03 2.71
CA ARG A 13 -2.08 9.72 3.82
C ARG A 13 -2.22 8.84 5.05
N VAL A 14 -2.69 7.61 4.88
CA VAL A 14 -2.84 6.66 6.01
C VAL A 14 -1.48 6.36 6.64
N ILE A 15 -0.47 6.07 5.83
CA ILE A 15 0.89 5.78 6.31
C ILE A 15 1.45 6.97 7.09
N ALA A 16 1.39 8.18 6.55
CA ALA A 16 1.88 9.38 7.23
C ALA A 16 1.16 9.63 8.56
N THR A 17 -0.17 9.51 8.58
CA THR A 17 -0.96 9.65 9.82
C THR A 17 -0.56 8.62 10.86
N ARG A 18 -0.47 7.33 10.50
CA ARG A 18 -0.11 6.27 11.46
C ARG A 18 1.33 6.40 11.96
N LEU A 19 2.27 6.72 11.09
CA LEU A 19 3.66 6.96 11.50
C LEU A 19 3.78 8.18 12.44
N ALA A 20 3.00 9.24 12.23
CA ALA A 20 2.94 10.36 13.16
C ALA A 20 2.35 9.95 14.52
N GLU A 21 1.23 9.22 14.53
CA GLU A 21 0.58 8.71 15.75
C GLU A 21 1.51 7.79 16.55
N TRP A 22 2.35 7.00 15.88
CA TRP A 22 3.36 6.15 16.51
C TRP A 22 4.63 6.89 16.94
N GLY A 23 4.70 8.21 16.72
CA GLY A 23 5.87 9.03 17.04
C GLY A 23 7.08 8.72 16.18
N MET A 24 6.89 8.12 15.00
CA MET A 24 7.98 7.75 14.09
C MET A 24 8.38 8.90 13.16
N LEU A 25 7.50 9.86 12.91
CA LEU A 25 7.83 11.03 12.10
C LEU A 25 8.49 12.13 12.95
N PRO A 26 9.56 12.78 12.45
CA PRO A 26 10.16 13.94 13.12
C PRO A 26 9.35 15.24 12.97
N VAL A 27 8.26 15.19 12.19
CA VAL A 27 7.36 16.29 11.83
C VAL A 27 5.92 15.79 11.89
N SER A 28 4.95 16.71 11.77
CA SER A 28 3.53 16.32 11.67
C SER A 28 3.25 15.49 10.41
N ALA A 29 2.13 14.75 10.39
CA ALA A 29 1.69 14.05 9.19
C ALA A 29 1.42 15.02 8.03
N GLU A 30 0.91 16.22 8.31
CA GLU A 30 0.63 17.26 7.31
C GLU A 30 1.92 17.75 6.64
N GLU A 31 2.92 18.13 7.44
CA GLU A 31 4.25 18.52 6.93
C GLU A 31 4.91 17.37 6.16
N SER A 32 4.75 16.13 6.63
CA SER A 32 5.27 14.95 5.93
C SER A 32 4.61 14.68 4.59
N LEU A 33 3.35 15.08 4.40
CA LEU A 33 2.61 14.93 3.15
C LEU A 33 2.81 16.10 2.19
N ASP A 34 3.52 17.15 2.60
CA ASP A 34 3.88 18.26 1.73
C ASP A 34 4.70 17.77 0.53
N ARG A 35 4.37 18.29 -0.66
CA ARG A 35 4.94 17.80 -1.93
C ARG A 35 6.29 18.39 -2.28
N GLU A 36 6.68 19.49 -1.64
CA GLU A 36 7.90 20.22 -1.95
C GLU A 36 8.97 19.99 -0.87
N GLN A 37 8.55 19.89 0.39
CA GLN A 37 9.44 19.90 1.56
C GLN A 37 9.22 18.69 2.50
N GLY A 38 8.21 17.85 2.23
CA GLY A 38 7.82 16.71 3.06
C GLY A 38 8.55 15.41 2.72
N GLU A 39 7.77 14.34 2.54
CA GLU A 39 8.18 12.98 2.16
C GLU A 39 8.85 12.11 3.22
N GLN A 40 8.92 12.53 4.48
CA GLN A 40 9.56 11.76 5.56
C GLN A 40 8.92 10.38 5.75
N HIS A 41 7.60 10.26 5.53
CA HIS A 41 6.87 8.98 5.57
C HIS A 41 7.31 7.98 4.50
N ARG A 42 7.87 8.43 3.37
CA ARG A 42 8.33 7.57 2.27
C ARG A 42 9.60 6.80 2.62
N ARG A 43 10.29 7.18 3.71
CA ARG A 43 11.49 6.47 4.21
C ARG A 43 11.25 4.96 4.37
N TRP A 44 10.05 4.56 4.82
CA TRP A 44 9.72 3.17 5.10
C TRP A 44 8.70 2.55 4.13
N MET A 45 8.17 3.34 3.19
CA MET A 45 7.34 2.87 2.08
C MET A 45 8.05 3.18 0.76
N VAL A 46 8.91 2.26 0.33
CA VAL A 46 9.93 2.49 -0.71
C VAL A 46 9.46 2.20 -2.13
N HIS A 47 8.18 1.88 -2.33
CA HIS A 47 7.60 1.52 -3.61
C HIS A 47 6.23 2.19 -3.85
N GLY A 48 5.69 1.99 -5.06
CA GLY A 48 4.33 2.42 -5.40
C GLY A 48 3.28 1.55 -4.69
N THR A 49 2.07 2.08 -4.53
CA THR A 49 0.97 1.33 -3.88
C THR A 49 0.24 0.39 -4.82
N SER A 50 0.35 0.60 -6.13
CA SER A 50 -0.47 -0.09 -7.11
C SER A 50 0.23 -0.15 -8.46
N HIS A 51 0.02 -1.23 -9.19
CA HIS A 51 0.28 -1.33 -10.63
C HIS A 51 -0.88 -2.05 -11.34
N HIS A 52 -1.05 -1.79 -12.63
CA HIS A 52 -2.01 -2.58 -13.42
C HIS A 52 -1.59 -4.05 -13.46
N LEU A 53 -2.59 -4.93 -13.54
CA LEU A 53 -2.42 -6.38 -13.55
C LEU A 53 -3.23 -6.98 -14.70
N GLY A 54 -2.62 -7.89 -15.44
CA GLY A 54 -3.24 -8.53 -16.60
C GLY A 54 -2.44 -9.73 -17.09
N ILE A 55 -2.11 -9.76 -18.38
CA ILE A 55 -1.27 -10.84 -18.94
C ILE A 55 0.14 -10.79 -18.34
N ASP A 56 0.65 -9.58 -18.10
CA ASP A 56 1.89 -9.34 -17.36
C ASP A 56 1.58 -8.94 -15.91
N VAL A 57 2.47 -9.29 -14.98
CA VAL A 57 2.31 -8.93 -13.55
C VAL A 57 2.28 -7.41 -13.36
N HIS A 58 3.20 -6.70 -14.03
CA HIS A 58 3.19 -5.25 -14.14
C HIS A 58 2.66 -4.88 -15.53
N ASP A 59 1.36 -5.05 -15.73
CA ASP A 59 0.74 -4.76 -17.02
C ASP A 59 0.82 -3.25 -17.31
N CYS A 60 0.91 -2.91 -18.59
CA CYS A 60 1.00 -1.53 -19.07
C CYS A 60 2.16 -0.71 -18.46
N ALA A 61 3.22 -1.34 -17.92
CA ALA A 61 4.32 -0.63 -17.25
C ALA A 61 5.05 0.41 -18.13
N GLN A 62 4.97 0.28 -19.46
CA GLN A 62 5.54 1.22 -20.43
C GLN A 62 4.53 2.25 -20.97
N ALA A 63 3.29 2.24 -20.46
CA ALA A 63 2.28 3.20 -20.88
C ALA A 63 2.68 4.63 -20.52
N ARG A 64 2.23 5.58 -21.35
CA ARG A 64 2.44 7.01 -21.08
C ARG A 64 1.70 7.41 -19.81
N ARG A 65 2.24 8.38 -19.08
CA ARG A 65 1.74 8.82 -17.77
C ARG A 65 0.26 9.21 -17.81
N GLU A 66 -0.17 9.88 -18.88
CA GLU A 66 -1.55 10.34 -19.12
C GLU A 66 -2.54 9.20 -19.32
N MET A 67 -2.04 8.02 -19.71
CA MET A 67 -2.82 6.79 -19.91
C MET A 67 -2.68 5.81 -18.74
N TYR A 68 -1.90 6.16 -17.72
CA TYR A 68 -1.58 5.30 -16.57
C TYR A 68 -1.79 6.08 -15.26
N LEU A 69 -0.73 6.70 -14.71
CA LEU A 69 -0.79 7.38 -13.41
C LEU A 69 -1.79 8.54 -13.35
N ASP A 70 -2.02 9.23 -14.47
CA ASP A 70 -2.93 10.38 -14.58
C ASP A 70 -4.30 10.01 -15.15
N ALA A 71 -4.48 8.78 -15.62
CA ALA A 71 -5.75 8.32 -16.17
C ALA A 71 -6.80 8.12 -15.07
N GLU A 72 -8.06 8.35 -15.41
CA GLU A 72 -9.19 7.98 -14.56
C GLU A 72 -9.38 6.46 -14.56
N LEU A 73 -9.71 5.91 -13.39
CA LEU A 73 -10.14 4.52 -13.25
C LEU A 73 -11.47 4.33 -13.98
N ALA A 74 -11.56 3.29 -14.80
CA ALA A 74 -12.75 2.92 -15.54
C ALA A 74 -13.13 1.45 -15.27
N PRO A 75 -14.42 1.09 -15.34
CA PRO A 75 -14.87 -0.29 -15.18
C PRO A 75 -14.13 -1.25 -16.12
N GLY A 76 -13.74 -2.41 -15.60
CA GLY A 76 -12.94 -3.42 -16.32
C GLY A 76 -11.43 -3.30 -16.12
N MET A 77 -10.92 -2.21 -15.54
CA MET A 77 -9.51 -2.12 -15.15
C MET A 77 -9.21 -3.04 -13.97
N VAL A 78 -8.07 -3.74 -14.01
CA VAL A 78 -7.57 -4.57 -12.91
C VAL A 78 -6.19 -4.05 -12.48
N PHE A 79 -5.96 -3.97 -11.17
CA PHE A 79 -4.71 -3.50 -10.57
C PHE A 79 -4.55 -3.98 -9.12
N THR A 80 -3.34 -3.86 -8.59
CA THR A 80 -3.00 -4.25 -7.21
C THR A 80 -3.19 -3.10 -6.21
N ILE A 81 -3.45 -3.41 -4.94
CA ILE A 81 -3.36 -2.46 -3.82
C ILE A 81 -2.46 -3.08 -2.77
N GLU A 82 -1.23 -2.57 -2.66
CA GLU A 82 -0.13 -3.23 -1.95
C GLU A 82 0.68 -2.28 -1.02
N PRO A 83 0.06 -1.57 -0.06
CA PRO A 83 0.81 -0.76 0.89
C PRO A 83 1.74 -1.63 1.76
N GLY A 84 2.94 -1.12 2.05
CA GLY A 84 3.91 -1.81 2.91
C GLY A 84 4.73 -0.87 3.79
N LEU A 85 5.30 -1.41 4.86
CA LEU A 85 6.28 -0.74 5.71
C LEU A 85 7.47 -1.67 5.92
N TYR A 86 8.68 -1.13 5.71
CA TYR A 86 9.92 -1.90 5.81
C TYR A 86 10.91 -1.15 6.68
N PHE A 87 11.23 -1.74 7.83
CA PHE A 87 12.17 -1.19 8.79
C PHE A 87 13.49 -1.95 8.71
N ARG A 88 14.54 -1.29 8.20
CA ARG A 88 15.87 -1.90 8.18
C ARG A 88 16.37 -2.15 9.60
N ALA A 89 17.12 -3.24 9.77
CA ALA A 89 17.62 -3.66 11.09
C ALA A 89 18.54 -2.61 11.75
N ASP A 90 19.22 -1.80 10.95
CA ASP A 90 20.18 -0.77 11.37
C ASP A 90 19.59 0.66 11.36
N ASP A 91 18.29 0.82 11.12
CA ASP A 91 17.65 2.14 11.10
C ASP A 91 17.42 2.68 12.52
N LEU A 92 18.33 3.55 12.98
CA LEU A 92 18.26 4.15 14.31
C LEU A 92 17.06 5.10 14.48
N ALA A 93 16.40 5.53 13.40
CA ALA A 93 15.17 6.31 13.48
C ALA A 93 13.93 5.44 13.81
N VAL A 94 14.06 4.10 13.77
CA VAL A 94 13.01 3.15 14.13
C VAL A 94 13.22 2.64 15.56
N PRO A 95 12.17 2.50 16.39
CA PRO A 95 12.26 1.84 17.68
C PRO A 95 12.86 0.43 17.57
N GLU A 96 13.76 0.07 18.50
CA GLU A 96 14.54 -1.17 18.43
C GLU A 96 13.68 -2.42 18.20
N HIS A 97 12.52 -2.52 18.85
CA HIS A 97 11.60 -3.66 18.73
C HIS A 97 10.91 -3.78 17.37
N LEU A 98 10.94 -2.75 16.51
CA LEU A 98 10.38 -2.78 15.15
C LEU A 98 11.47 -2.99 14.07
N ARG A 99 12.75 -2.87 14.42
CA ARG A 99 13.85 -2.98 13.45
C ARG A 99 13.91 -4.39 12.87
N GLY A 100 14.11 -4.48 11.56
CA GLY A 100 14.17 -5.75 10.82
C GLY A 100 12.80 -6.30 10.42
N ILE A 101 11.70 -5.64 10.79
CA ILE A 101 10.35 -6.04 10.40
C ILE A 101 9.97 -5.39 9.07
N GLY A 102 9.44 -6.20 8.15
CA GLY A 102 8.84 -5.74 6.90
C GLY A 102 7.48 -6.42 6.71
N VAL A 103 6.46 -5.64 6.40
CA VAL A 103 5.09 -6.12 6.17
C VAL A 103 4.52 -5.43 4.94
N ARG A 104 3.91 -6.22 4.05
CA ARG A 104 3.07 -5.77 2.94
C ARG A 104 1.83 -6.64 2.89
N ILE A 105 0.67 -6.01 2.70
CA ILE A 105 -0.60 -6.69 2.47
C ILE A 105 -1.08 -6.22 1.10
N GLU A 106 -1.34 -7.17 0.21
CA GLU A 106 -1.61 -6.91 -1.20
C GLU A 106 -2.88 -7.63 -1.62
N ASP A 107 -3.72 -6.92 -2.37
CA ASP A 107 -4.92 -7.46 -2.99
C ASP A 107 -5.00 -7.08 -4.47
N ASP A 108 -5.62 -7.95 -5.26
CA ASP A 108 -5.98 -7.68 -6.65
C ASP A 108 -7.41 -7.16 -6.71
N VAL A 109 -7.64 -6.05 -7.42
CA VAL A 109 -8.97 -5.43 -7.53
C VAL A 109 -9.39 -5.22 -8.98
N LEU A 110 -10.67 -5.48 -9.24
CA LEU A 110 -11.36 -5.16 -10.49
C LEU A 110 -12.24 -3.93 -10.27
N VAL A 111 -12.10 -2.90 -11.10
CA VAL A 111 -13.01 -1.75 -11.09
C VAL A 111 -14.36 -2.15 -11.69
N THR A 112 -15.45 -1.88 -10.99
CA THR A 112 -16.83 -2.08 -11.46
C THR A 112 -17.49 -0.74 -11.80
N SER A 113 -18.71 -0.75 -12.33
CA SER A 113 -19.46 0.47 -12.66
C SER A 113 -19.75 1.38 -11.47
N ASP A 114 -19.77 0.83 -10.26
CA ASP A 114 -20.20 1.47 -9.02
C ASP A 114 -19.18 1.32 -7.87
N GLY A 115 -18.00 0.74 -8.13
CA GLY A 115 -16.98 0.52 -7.11
C GLY A 115 -15.83 -0.36 -7.58
N CYS A 116 -15.45 -1.32 -6.75
CA CYS A 116 -14.48 -2.34 -7.09
C CYS A 116 -14.81 -3.68 -6.41
N GLU A 117 -14.40 -4.76 -7.06
CA GLU A 117 -14.42 -6.11 -6.53
C GLU A 117 -13.00 -6.51 -6.12
N ASN A 118 -12.85 -7.14 -4.95
CA ASN A 118 -11.57 -7.66 -4.48
C ASN A 118 -11.46 -9.14 -4.85
N LEU A 119 -10.58 -9.45 -5.80
CA LEU A 119 -10.42 -10.77 -6.40
C LEU A 119 -9.63 -11.73 -5.49
N SER A 120 -8.89 -11.22 -4.52
CA SER A 120 -8.09 -11.97 -3.54
C SER A 120 -8.74 -12.08 -2.16
N ALA A 121 -10.02 -11.70 -2.04
CA ALA A 121 -10.72 -11.60 -0.76
C ALA A 121 -10.86 -12.92 0.03
N ALA A 122 -10.58 -14.06 -0.60
CA ALA A 122 -10.59 -15.37 0.05
C ALA A 122 -9.44 -15.57 1.05
N LEU A 123 -8.37 -14.76 0.97
CA LEU A 123 -7.22 -14.84 1.86
C LEU A 123 -7.42 -13.99 3.13
N PRO A 124 -7.04 -14.49 4.33
CA PRO A 124 -7.09 -13.70 5.55
C PRO A 124 -6.08 -12.55 5.51
N ARG A 125 -6.48 -11.38 6.02
CA ARG A 125 -5.65 -10.16 6.04
C ARG A 125 -5.49 -9.53 7.42
N SER A 126 -6.45 -9.74 8.31
CA SER A 126 -6.31 -9.31 9.71
C SER A 126 -5.37 -10.26 10.45
N SER A 127 -4.62 -9.75 11.43
CA SER A 127 -3.74 -10.60 12.24
C SER A 127 -4.52 -11.73 12.93
N HIS A 128 -5.71 -11.44 13.43
CA HIS A 128 -6.61 -12.41 14.04
C HIS A 128 -6.98 -13.56 13.09
N ASP A 129 -7.38 -13.24 11.86
CA ASP A 129 -7.81 -14.27 10.90
C ASP A 129 -6.62 -15.12 10.42
N VAL A 130 -5.45 -14.51 10.29
CA VAL A 130 -4.20 -15.23 9.98
C VAL A 130 -3.84 -16.18 11.13
N GLU A 131 -3.85 -15.71 12.38
CA GLU A 131 -3.57 -16.54 13.56
C GLU A 131 -4.56 -17.71 13.69
N ALA A 132 -5.86 -17.44 13.49
CA ALA A 132 -6.91 -18.47 13.52
C ALA A 132 -6.70 -19.53 12.42
N TRP A 133 -6.34 -19.10 11.21
CA TRP A 133 -6.05 -20.00 10.10
C TRP A 133 -4.83 -20.89 10.40
N MET A 134 -3.74 -20.33 10.94
CA MET A 134 -2.55 -21.08 11.31
C MET A 134 -2.79 -22.06 12.47
N ALA A 135 -3.58 -21.67 13.47
CA ALA A 135 -3.96 -22.54 14.58
C ALA A 135 -4.74 -23.78 14.08
N ALA A 136 -5.65 -23.61 13.13
CA ALA A 136 -6.43 -24.72 12.56
C ALA A 136 -5.58 -25.74 11.78
N LEU A 137 -4.42 -25.33 11.26
CA LEU A 137 -3.48 -26.20 10.55
C LEU A 137 -2.56 -26.98 11.48
N THR A 138 -2.25 -26.43 12.66
CA THR A 138 -1.29 -26.99 13.63
C THR A 138 -1.95 -27.89 14.67
N LEU A 139 -3.27 -27.82 14.83
CA LEU A 139 -4.06 -28.69 15.71
C LEU A 139 -4.48 -30.03 15.05
N ARG A 140 -3.83 -30.43 13.94
CA ARG A 140 -4.02 -31.72 13.28
C ARG A 140 -2.92 -32.71 13.64
#